data_AF-A0A419J6B5-F1
#
_entry.id   AF-A0A419J6B5-F1
#
_cell.length_a   1.000
_cell.length_b   1.000
_cell.length_c   1.000
_cell.angle_alpha   90.00
_cell.angle_beta   90.00
_cell.angle_gamma   90.00
#
_symmetry.space_group_name_H-M   'P 1'
#
loop_
_entity.id
_entity.type
_entity.pdbx_description
1 polymer ?
#
loop_
_entity_poly.entity_id
_entity_poly.type
_entity_poly.pdbx_seq_one_letter_code
_entity_poly.pdbx_strand_id
1 'polypeptide(L)'
;MRLRLIYSPKVVEKPILATVILKTGVPLNILEAKVNAQRGELVVSIPAKGEKLQRVISLFQDSGVEVQLLTETLQIDLEKCISCGACISPCPTGALRFRPDWTIDFVEEKCVTCKVCVKACPVKAISIP
;
A
#
# COMPACT_ATOMS: atom_id res chain seq x y z
N MET A 1 -1.94 -8.51 0.72
CA MET A 1 -0.76 -8.16 -0.08
C MET A 1 -1.02 -6.84 -0.79
N ARG A 2 0.00 -5.99 -0.92
CA ARG A 2 -0.13 -4.71 -1.62
C ARG A 2 0.49 -4.79 -3.00
N LEU A 3 -0.23 -4.26 -3.98
CA LEU A 3 0.23 -4.18 -5.36
C LEU A 3 0.17 -2.73 -5.83
N ARG A 4 1.18 -2.31 -6.59
CA ARG A 4 1.11 -1.13 -7.45
C ARG A 4 0.69 -1.60 -8.84
N LEU A 5 -0.43 -1.07 -9.32
CA LEU A 5 -0.99 -1.32 -10.64
C LEU A 5 -0.72 -0.11 -11.52
N ILE A 6 -0.08 -0.31 -12.67
CA ILE A 6 0.27 0.75 -13.60
C ILE A 6 -0.47 0.50 -14.92
N TYR A 7 -1.40 1.39 -15.23
CA TYR A 7 -2.22 1.39 -16.43
C TYR A 7 -1.55 2.24 -17.49
N SER A 8 -1.31 1.64 -18.66
CA SER A 8 -0.85 2.34 -19.85
C SER A 8 -1.99 3.15 -20.50
N PRO A 9 -1.70 4.13 -21.38
CA PRO A 9 -2.73 4.93 -22.05
C PRO A 9 -3.73 4.05 -22.83
N LYS A 10 -3.31 2.88 -23.31
CA LYS A 10 -4.14 1.96 -24.11
C LYS A 10 -5.25 1.26 -23.31
N VAL A 11 -5.13 1.26 -21.98
CA VAL A 11 -6.00 0.48 -21.10
C VAL A 11 -6.57 1.27 -19.94
N VAL A 12 -6.17 2.54 -19.75
CA VAL A 12 -6.57 3.38 -18.62
C VAL A 12 -8.09 3.63 -18.56
N GLU A 13 -8.77 3.67 -19.70
CA GLU A 13 -10.23 3.86 -19.78
C GLU A 13 -11.03 2.56 -19.57
N LYS A 14 -10.35 1.40 -19.57
CA LYS A 14 -11.02 0.09 -19.49
C LYS A 14 -11.33 -0.25 -18.02
N PRO A 15 -12.49 -0.88 -17.71
CA PRO A 15 -12.89 -1.23 -16.34
C PRO A 15 -12.17 -2.50 -15.84
N ILE A 16 -10.84 -2.57 -15.96
CA ILE A 16 -10.06 -3.77 -15.68
C ILE A 16 -10.18 -4.15 -14.20
N LEU A 17 -10.06 -3.17 -13.30
CA LEU A 17 -10.20 -3.39 -11.85
C LEU A 17 -11.53 -4.08 -11.51
N ALA A 18 -12.65 -3.56 -12.04
CA ALA A 18 -13.96 -4.17 -11.84
C ALA A 18 -14.06 -5.58 -12.45
N THR A 19 -13.52 -5.76 -13.65
CA THR A 19 -13.50 -7.05 -14.35
C THR A 19 -12.73 -8.12 -13.57
N VAL A 20 -11.58 -7.75 -13.00
CA VAL A 20 -10.77 -8.66 -12.19
C VAL A 20 -11.51 -9.03 -10.91
N ILE A 21 -12.16 -8.08 -10.22
CA ILE A 21 -12.98 -8.38 -9.04
C ILE A 21 -14.09 -9.36 -9.39
N LEU A 22 -14.85 -9.11 -10.47
CA LEU A 22 -15.95 -9.99 -10.89
C LEU A 22 -15.48 -11.39 -11.28
N LYS A 23 -14.34 -11.51 -11.98
CA LYS A 23 -13.80 -12.81 -12.41
C LYS A 23 -13.17 -13.63 -11.28
N THR A 24 -12.61 -12.97 -10.28
CA THR A 24 -11.90 -13.65 -9.18
C THR A 24 -12.74 -13.81 -7.92
N GLY A 25 -13.78 -12.99 -7.75
CA GLY A 25 -14.52 -12.87 -6.50
C GLY A 25 -13.69 -12.29 -5.36
N VAL A 26 -12.49 -11.75 -5.63
CA VAL A 26 -11.60 -11.19 -4.62
C VAL A 26 -11.83 -9.69 -4.55
N PRO A 27 -12.38 -9.16 -3.44
CA PRO A 27 -12.47 -7.72 -3.25
C PRO A 27 -11.07 -7.13 -3.07
N LEU A 28 -10.89 -5.87 -3.43
CA LEU A 28 -9.65 -5.14 -3.21
C LEU A 28 -9.96 -3.74 -2.68
N ASN A 29 -9.04 -3.20 -1.88
CA ASN A 29 -9.13 -1.84 -1.36
C ASN A 29 -8.13 -0.93 -2.07
N ILE A 30 -8.51 0.30 -2.38
CA ILE A 30 -7.63 1.30 -3.01
C ILE A 30 -7.01 2.16 -1.91
N LEU A 31 -5.68 2.19 -1.82
CA LEU A 31 -4.93 2.96 -0.83
C LEU A 31 -4.48 4.33 -1.37
N GLU A 32 -4.05 4.37 -2.64
CA GLU A 32 -3.67 5.59 -3.35
C GLU A 32 -4.05 5.41 -4.82
N ALA A 33 -4.57 6.46 -5.46
CA ALA A 33 -4.88 6.46 -6.88
C ALA A 33 -4.47 7.79 -7.52
N LYS A 34 -3.73 7.71 -8.62
CA LYS A 34 -3.34 8.83 -9.47
C LYS A 34 -3.69 8.46 -10.90
N VAL A 35 -4.69 9.12 -11.46
CA VAL A 35 -5.17 8.81 -12.81
C VAL A 35 -5.22 10.09 -13.63
N ASN A 36 -4.69 10.03 -14.84
CA ASN A 36 -4.83 11.05 -15.86
C ASN A 36 -5.08 10.36 -17.23
N ALA A 37 -5.25 11.16 -18.29
CA ALA A 37 -5.55 10.66 -19.62
C ALA A 37 -4.46 9.75 -20.25
N GLN A 38 -3.24 9.75 -19.70
CA GLN A 38 -2.11 9.01 -20.25
C GLN A 38 -1.66 7.85 -19.35
N ARG A 39 -1.96 7.90 -18.05
CA ARG A 39 -1.46 6.93 -17.07
C ARG A 39 -2.38 6.83 -15.87
N GLY A 40 -2.62 5.60 -15.44
CA GLY A 40 -3.20 5.32 -14.12
C GLY A 40 -2.18 4.62 -13.24
N GLU A 41 -2.01 5.09 -12.02
CA GLU A 41 -1.25 4.40 -10.98
C GLU A 41 -2.16 4.19 -9.78
N LEU A 42 -2.35 2.94 -9.39
CA LEU A 42 -3.17 2.57 -8.23
C LEU A 42 -2.32 1.72 -7.27
N VAL A 43 -2.35 2.05 -5.99
CA VAL A 43 -1.85 1.20 -4.91
C VAL A 43 -3.05 0.52 -4.27
N VAL A 44 -3.08 -0.81 -4.33
CA VAL A 44 -4.22 -1.60 -3.85
C VAL A 44 -3.80 -2.60 -2.78
N SER A 45 -4.67 -2.83 -1.80
CA SER A 45 -4.56 -3.92 -0.83
C SER A 45 -5.51 -5.05 -1.20
N ILE A 46 -4.96 -6.25 -1.34
CA ILE A 46 -5.69 -7.46 -1.73
C ILE A 46 -5.67 -8.43 -0.54
N PRO A 47 -6.84 -8.81 0.01
CA PRO A 47 -6.98 -9.77 1.10
C PRO A 47 -6.88 -11.22 0.58
N ALA A 48 -5.87 -11.53 -0.22
CA ALA A 48 -5.61 -12.86 -0.77
C ALA A 48 -4.13 -13.25 -0.63
N LYS A 49 -3.88 -14.56 -0.58
CA LYS A 49 -2.55 -15.19 -0.51
C LYS A 49 -2.51 -16.43 -1.43
N GLY A 50 -1.32 -16.93 -1.73
CA GLY A 50 -1.12 -18.16 -2.50
C GLY A 50 -1.71 -18.10 -3.92
N GLU A 51 -2.34 -19.18 -4.36
CA GLU A 51 -2.88 -19.34 -5.73
C GLU A 51 -3.90 -18.26 -6.10
N LYS A 52 -4.78 -17.86 -5.17
CA LYS A 52 -5.77 -16.81 -5.42
C LYS A 52 -5.12 -15.46 -5.77
N LEU A 53 -4.02 -15.11 -5.09
CA LEU A 53 -3.30 -13.88 -5.37
C LEU A 53 -2.62 -13.95 -6.75
N GLN A 54 -2.01 -15.09 -7.09
CA GLN A 54 -1.39 -15.29 -8.40
C GLN A 54 -2.40 -15.16 -9.54
N ARG A 55 -3.61 -15.72 -9.37
CA ARG A 55 -4.71 -15.57 -10.33
C ARG A 55 -5.16 -14.11 -10.51
N VAL A 56 -5.17 -13.32 -9.44
CA VAL A 56 -5.48 -11.88 -9.53
C VAL A 56 -4.39 -11.14 -10.29
N ILE A 57 -3.12 -11.41 -9.97
CA ILE A 57 -1.96 -10.80 -10.64
C ILE A 57 -1.96 -11.13 -12.14
N SER A 58 -2.16 -12.40 -12.50
CA SER A 58 -2.16 -12.83 -13.91
C SER A 58 -3.26 -12.13 -14.71
N LEU A 59 -4.48 -12.02 -14.16
CA LEU A 59 -5.57 -11.34 -14.87
C LEU A 59 -5.33 -9.84 -15.09
N PHE A 60 -4.65 -9.16 -14.16
CA PHE A 60 -4.23 -7.78 -14.38
C PHE A 60 -3.19 -7.70 -15.50
N GLN A 61 -2.18 -8.56 -15.47
CA GLN A 61 -1.12 -8.62 -16.49
C GLN A 61 -1.67 -8.94 -17.88
N ASP A 62 -2.56 -9.93 -18.00
CA ASP A 62 -3.24 -10.32 -19.24
C ASP A 62 -4.09 -9.18 -19.82
N SER A 63 -4.58 -8.30 -18.95
CA SER A 63 -5.35 -7.11 -19.34
C SER A 63 -4.46 -5.92 -19.73
N GLY A 64 -3.13 -6.09 -19.74
CA GLY A 64 -2.16 -5.06 -20.10
C GLY A 64 -1.84 -4.07 -18.96
N VAL A 65 -2.11 -4.45 -17.71
CA VAL A 65 -1.74 -3.67 -16.52
C VAL A 65 -0.43 -4.22 -15.96
N GLU A 66 0.55 -3.34 -15.79
CA GLU A 66 1.78 -3.72 -15.12
C GLU A 66 1.54 -3.81 -13.60
N VAL A 67 2.04 -4.88 -12.98
CA VAL A 67 1.82 -5.18 -11.57
C VAL A 67 3.17 -5.27 -10.86
N GLN A 68 3.35 -4.47 -9.82
CA GLN A 68 4.53 -4.50 -8.96
C GLN A 68 4.11 -4.84 -7.52
N LEU A 69 4.80 -5.80 -6.90
CA LEU A 69 4.60 -6.06 -5.46
C LEU A 69 5.20 -4.92 -4.65
N LEU A 70 4.42 -4.41 -3.69
CA LEU A 70 4.91 -3.47 -2.70
C LEU A 70 5.15 -4.23 -1.40
N THR A 71 6.42 -4.49 -1.11
CA THR A 71 6.87 -5.22 0.08
C THR A 71 7.05 -4.32 1.29
N GLU A 72 7.24 -3.02 1.08
CA GLU A 72 7.41 -2.03 2.16
C GLU A 72 6.57 -0.79 1.86
N THR A 73 5.85 -0.32 2.86
CA THR A 73 5.04 0.92 2.80
C THR A 73 5.55 2.04 3.66
N LEU A 74 6.49 1.74 4.55
CA LEU A 74 7.06 2.65 5.50
C LEU A 74 8.45 2.13 5.88
N GLN A 75 9.43 3.03 5.93
CA GLN A 75 10.74 2.74 6.51
C GLN A 75 10.91 3.57 7.78
N ILE A 76 11.43 2.94 8.84
CA ILE A 76 11.74 3.58 10.11
C ILE A 76 13.23 3.42 10.39
N ASP A 77 13.94 4.54 10.40
CA ASP A 77 15.32 4.63 10.85
C ASP A 77 15.35 4.55 12.39
N LEU A 78 15.63 3.35 12.91
CA LEU A 78 15.66 3.09 14.35
C LEU A 78 16.83 3.79 15.05
N GLU A 79 17.88 4.19 14.34
CA GLU A 79 19.00 4.94 14.90
C GLU A 79 18.62 6.41 15.12
N LYS A 80 17.82 7.00 14.24
CA LYS A 80 17.25 8.35 14.43
C LYS A 80 16.03 8.39 15.32
N CYS A 81 15.34 7.26 15.51
CA CYS A 81 14.10 7.22 16.26
C CYS A 81 14.35 7.43 17.76
N ILE A 82 13.81 8.52 18.31
CA ILE A 82 13.89 8.83 19.74
C ILE A 82 12.69 8.28 20.55
N SER A 83 11.91 7.36 19.98
CA SER A 83 10.72 6.75 20.62
C SER A 83 9.71 7.73 21.25
N CYS A 84 9.59 8.94 20.72
CA CYS A 84 8.70 9.97 21.28
C CYS A 84 7.19 9.71 21.09
N GLY A 85 6.81 8.71 20.29
CA GLY A 85 5.39 8.36 20.05
C GLY A 85 4.60 9.35 19.17
N ALA A 86 5.22 10.42 18.65
CA ALA A 86 4.56 11.42 17.81
C ALA A 86 3.91 10.83 16.53
N CYS A 87 4.41 9.68 16.05
CA CYS A 87 3.85 8.98 14.91
C CYS A 87 2.68 8.03 15.25
N ILE A 88 2.51 7.67 16.54
CA ILE A 88 1.47 6.75 17.03
C ILE A 88 0.13 7.47 17.14
N SER A 89 0.10 8.58 17.88
CA SER A 89 -1.14 9.33 18.15
C SER A 89 -1.92 9.72 16.88
N PRO A 90 -1.30 10.20 15.78
CA PRO A 90 -2.03 10.57 14.58
C PRO A 90 -2.35 9.38 13.66
N CYS A 91 -1.91 8.15 13.97
CA CYS A 91 -2.12 6.99 13.10
C CYS A 91 -3.58 6.52 13.18
N PRO A 92 -4.42 6.73 12.15
CA PRO A 92 -5.85 6.46 12.24
C PRO A 92 -6.17 4.96 12.27
N THR A 93 -5.25 4.11 11.83
CA THR A 93 -5.44 2.66 11.75
C THR A 93 -4.73 1.89 12.87
N GLY A 94 -3.98 2.59 13.74
CA GLY A 94 -3.16 1.94 14.76
C GLY A 94 -2.09 1.02 14.19
N ALA A 95 -1.52 1.37 13.03
CA ALA A 95 -0.42 0.64 12.40
C ALA A 95 0.92 0.85 13.13
N LEU A 96 1.05 1.91 13.93
CA LEU A 96 2.22 2.19 14.75
C LEU A 96 1.83 2.08 16.21
N ARG A 97 2.64 1.40 17.01
CA ARG A 97 2.46 1.24 18.46
C ARG A 97 3.80 1.09 19.15
N PHE A 98 3.81 1.17 20.47
CA PHE A 98 4.97 0.78 21.26
C PHE A 98 5.02 -0.74 21.45
N ARG A 99 6.24 -1.29 21.37
CA ARG A 99 6.59 -2.59 21.94
C ARG A 99 6.75 -2.46 23.46
N PRO A 100 6.82 -3.59 24.21
CA PRO A 100 7.08 -3.56 25.64
C PRO A 100 8.39 -2.84 26.05
N ASP A 101 9.38 -2.81 25.15
CA ASP A 101 10.67 -2.13 25.34
C ASP A 101 10.65 -0.65 24.89
N TRP A 102 9.46 -0.08 24.64
CA TRP A 102 9.25 1.29 24.16
C TRP A 102 9.82 1.59 22.76
N THR A 103 10.26 0.58 22.01
CA THR A 103 10.58 0.76 20.59
C THR A 103 9.30 0.80 19.74
N ILE A 104 9.40 1.39 18.54
CA ILE A 104 8.27 1.47 17.62
C ILE A 104 8.05 0.12 16.93
N ASP A 105 6.83 -0.40 17.04
CA ASP A 105 6.33 -1.53 16.26
C ASP A 105 5.50 -1.02 15.10
N PHE A 106 5.80 -1.49 13.89
CA PHE A 106 5.03 -1.19 12.69
C PHE A 106 4.30 -2.44 12.19
N VAL A 107 2.97 -2.41 12.29
CA VAL A 107 2.08 -3.46 11.78
C VAL A 107 1.71 -3.11 10.35
N GLU A 108 2.49 -3.62 9.41
CA GLU A 108 2.40 -3.22 8.03
C GLU A 108 1.00 -3.43 7.45
N GLU A 109 0.29 -4.50 7.78
CA GLU A 109 -1.04 -4.83 7.26
C GLU A 109 -2.10 -3.76 7.58
N LYS A 110 -1.92 -3.01 8.67
CA LYS A 110 -2.82 -1.94 9.08
C LYS A 110 -2.51 -0.60 8.43
N CYS A 111 -1.34 -0.44 7.81
CA CYS A 111 -0.98 0.81 7.17
C CYS A 111 -1.90 1.12 5.98
N VAL A 112 -2.31 2.37 5.81
CA VAL A 112 -3.06 2.82 4.62
C VAL A 112 -2.26 3.82 3.80
N THR A 113 -0.96 3.94 4.08
CA THR A 113 -0.03 4.84 3.38
C THR A 113 -0.53 6.29 3.34
N CYS A 114 -1.19 6.75 4.42
CA CYS A 114 -1.70 8.12 4.54
C CYS A 114 -0.61 9.18 4.79
N LYS A 115 0.62 8.74 5.11
CA LYS A 115 1.82 9.58 5.25
C LYS A 115 1.77 10.57 6.42
N VAL A 116 0.80 10.46 7.32
CA VAL A 116 0.68 11.35 8.50
C VAL A 116 1.84 11.17 9.47
N CYS A 117 2.30 9.93 9.67
CA CYS A 117 3.45 9.61 10.53
C CYS A 117 4.77 10.20 10.02
N VAL A 118 4.95 10.27 8.69
CA VAL A 118 6.12 10.90 8.06
C VAL A 118 6.17 12.39 8.43
N LYS A 119 5.04 13.09 8.31
CA LYS A 119 4.94 14.52 8.67
C LYS A 119 5.05 14.78 10.16
N ALA A 120 4.52 13.87 10.98
CA ALA A 120 4.50 14.01 12.44
C ALA A 120 5.87 13.73 13.10
N CYS A 121 6.79 13.04 12.42
CA CYS A 121 8.07 12.67 13.00
C CYS A 121 9.02 13.89 13.11
N PRO A 122 9.32 14.40 14.32
CA PRO A 122 10.13 15.62 14.47
C PRO A 122 11.60 15.41 14.07
N VAL A 123 12.09 14.18 14.21
CA VAL A 123 13.46 13.76 13.89
C VAL A 123 13.59 13.16 12.47
N LYS A 124 12.51 13.18 11.68
CA LYS A 124 12.47 12.65 10.30
C LYS A 124 12.99 11.21 10.18
N ALA A 125 12.74 10.38 11.18
CA ALA A 125 13.09 8.96 11.21
C ALA A 125 12.16 8.08 10.36
N ILE A 126 11.07 8.62 9.79
CA ILE A 126 10.08 7.86 9.03
C ILE A 126 10.05 8.34 7.59
N SER A 127 10.20 7.43 6.64
CA SER A 127 10.16 7.68 5.19
C SER A 127 9.28 6.65 4.46
N ILE A 128 9.08 6.88 3.16
CA ILE A 128 8.39 5.98 2.25
C ILE A 128 9.41 5.57 1.19
N PRO A 129 9.48 4.28 0.81
CA PRO A 129 10.34 3.80 -0.27
C PRO A 129 9.92 4.33 -1.65
#